data_AF-A0A3E0PME2-F1
#
_entry.id   AF-A0A3E0PME2-F1
#
_cell.length_a   1.000
_cell.length_b   1.000
_cell.length_c   1.000
_cell.angle_alpha   90.00
_cell.angle_beta   90.00
_cell.angle_gamma   90.00
#
_symmetry.space_group_name_H-M   'P 1'
#
loop_
_entity.id
_entity.type
_entity.pdbx_description
1 polymer ?
#
loop_
_entity_poly.entity_id
_entity_poly.type
_entity_poly.pdbx_seq_one_letter_code
_entity_poly.pdbx_strand_id
1 'polypeptide(L)'
;MSPDRPKHPGAIEIEFGAQQLALLPDRAVWWPLARTLFIADSHFGKAATFRAAGLPIPDATETDLARLDRLLQSTIARRLIVLGDLLHNKRGITE
;
A
#
# COMPACT_ATOMS: atom_id res chain seq x y z
N MET A 1 -26.65 -4.48 19.02
CA MET A 1 -25.53 -4.96 18.19
C MET A 1 -24.96 -3.71 17.52
N SER A 2 -23.99 -3.05 18.14
CA SER A 2 -23.42 -1.80 17.61
C SER A 2 -22.63 -2.10 16.35
N PRO A 3 -22.73 -1.26 15.30
CA PRO A 3 -21.90 -1.46 14.12
C PRO A 3 -20.45 -1.21 14.52
N ASP A 4 -19.59 -2.10 14.05
CA ASP A 4 -18.15 -2.06 14.14
C ASP A 4 -17.63 -0.63 13.99
N ARG A 5 -16.89 -0.16 15.00
CA ARG A 5 -16.04 1.01 14.83
C ARG A 5 -14.98 0.63 13.78
N PRO A 6 -14.70 1.45 12.77
CA PRO A 6 -13.69 1.09 11.78
C PRO A 6 -12.37 0.84 12.50
N LYS A 7 -11.78 -0.35 12.28
CA LYS A 7 -10.46 -0.73 12.84
C LYS A 7 -9.35 0.26 12.45
N HIS A 8 -9.63 1.12 11.47
CA HIS A 8 -8.77 2.18 10.98
C HIS A 8 -9.51 3.52 11.08
N PRO A 9 -9.12 4.41 12.01
CA PRO A 9 -9.71 5.75 12.11
C PRO A 9 -9.58 6.50 10.79
N GLY A 10 -10.71 7.02 10.29
CA GLY A 10 -10.75 7.74 9.01
C GLY A 10 -10.81 6.85 7.77
N ALA A 11 -10.95 5.52 7.93
CA ALA A 11 -11.24 4.65 6.81
C ALA A 11 -12.69 4.80 6.35
N ILE A 12 -12.87 4.70 5.03
CA ILE A 12 -14.18 4.70 4.39
C ILE A 12 -14.43 3.28 3.86
N GLU A 13 -15.49 2.65 4.35
CA GLU A 13 -15.94 1.36 3.84
C GLU A 13 -16.76 1.57 2.56
N ILE A 14 -16.44 0.79 1.53
CA ILE A 14 -17.16 0.77 0.27
C ILE A 14 -17.50 -0.67 -0.12
N GLU A 15 -18.60 -0.81 -0.84
CA GLU A 15 -18.89 -2.01 -1.60
C GLU A 15 -18.47 -1.77 -3.05
N PHE A 16 -17.58 -2.63 -3.55
CA PHE A 16 -17.16 -2.61 -4.95
C PHE A 16 -17.46 -3.97 -5.58
N GLY A 17 -18.44 -4.00 -6.49
CA GLY A 17 -19.05 -5.25 -6.91
C GLY A 17 -19.76 -5.91 -5.72
N ALA A 18 -19.38 -7.15 -5.39
CA ALA A 18 -19.87 -7.88 -4.21
C ALA A 18 -18.78 -8.02 -3.12
N GLN A 19 -17.81 -7.10 -3.09
CA GLN A 19 -16.68 -7.13 -2.16
C GLN A 19 -16.70 -5.91 -1.24
N GLN A 20 -16.47 -6.14 0.05
CA GLN A 20 -16.29 -5.09 1.05
C GLN A 20 -14.82 -4.68 1.08
N LEU A 21 -14.56 -3.40 0.82
CA LEU A 21 -13.23 -2.80 0.82
C LEU A 21 -13.18 -1.64 1.81
N ALA A 22 -12.05 -1.45 2.48
CA ALA A 22 -11.78 -0.28 3.31
C ALA A 22 -10.74 0.61 2.63
N LEU A 23 -11.15 1.83 2.26
CA LEU A 23 -10.25 2.88 1.78
C LEU A 23 -9.57 3.50 3.00
N LEU A 24 -8.25 3.34 3.11
CA LEU A 24 -7.45 3.81 4.23
C LEU A 24 -6.89 5.21 3.95
N PRO A 25 -6.82 6.11 4.95
CA PRO A 25 -6.30 7.47 4.77
C PRO A 25 -4.82 7.50 4.34
N ASP A 26 -4.09 6.42 4.62
CA ASP A 26 -2.67 6.24 4.26
C ASP A 26 -2.45 5.86 2.78
N ARG A 27 -3.39 6.19 1.88
CA ARG A 27 -3.36 5.89 0.43
C ARG A 27 -3.25 4.38 0.14
N ALA A 28 -4.07 3.59 0.83
CA ALA A 28 -4.13 2.15 0.66
C ALA A 28 -5.58 1.66 0.65
N VAL A 29 -5.81 0.47 0.11
CA VAL A 29 -7.11 -0.20 0.15
C VAL A 29 -6.93 -1.56 0.81
N TRP A 30 -7.71 -1.82 1.86
CA TRP A 30 -7.72 -3.10 2.54
C TRP A 30 -8.92 -3.94 2.08
N TRP A 31 -8.65 -5.18 1.66
CA TRP A 31 -9.67 -6.18 1.31
C TRP A 31 -9.63 -7.33 2.33
N PRO A 32 -10.52 -7.31 3.35
CA PRO A 32 -10.47 -8.27 4.46
C PRO A 32 -10.64 -9.71 4.02
N LEU A 33 -11.60 -9.98 3.13
CA LEU A 33 -11.94 -11.34 2.69
C LEU A 33 -10.75 -12.03 2.01
N ALA A 34 -10.06 -11.32 1.12
CA ALA A 34 -8.87 -11.82 0.45
C ALA A 34 -7.58 -11.65 1.25
N ARG A 35 -7.65 -11.08 2.47
CA ARG A 35 -6.50 -10.68 3.29
C ARG A 35 -5.43 -9.93 2.48
N THR A 36 -5.88 -9.02 1.62
CA THR A 36 -5.04 -8.36 0.62
C THR A 36 -5.03 -6.85 0.84
N LEU A 37 -3.84 -6.27 0.93
CA LEU A 37 -3.60 -4.84 0.95
C LEU A 37 -3.20 -4.38 -0.45
N PHE A 38 -3.88 -3.35 -0.97
CA PHE A 38 -3.50 -2.67 -2.20
C PHE A 38 -2.89 -1.32 -1.88
N ILE A 39 -1.82 -0.97 -2.58
CA ILE A 39 -1.25 0.38 -2.59
C ILE A 39 -1.13 0.84 -4.04
N ALA A 40 -1.37 2.13 -4.30
CA ALA A 40 -1.22 2.72 -5.63
C ALA A 40 -0.15 3.82 -5.59
N ASP A 41 0.58 3.91 -6.70
CA ASP A 41 1.66 4.85 -7.02
C ASP A 41 2.33 5.49 -5.81
N SER A 42 3.23 4.69 -5.29
CA SER A 42 4.05 5.06 -4.20
C SER A 42 5.42 5.27 -4.85
N HIS A 43 6.04 6.44 -4.66
CA HIS A 43 7.40 6.71 -5.14
C HIS A 43 8.46 5.76 -4.50
N PHE A 44 8.02 4.63 -3.92
CA PHE A 44 8.75 3.45 -3.47
C PHE A 44 9.56 2.77 -4.58
N GLY A 45 9.44 3.21 -5.83
CA GLY A 45 10.09 2.57 -6.97
C GLY A 45 11.62 2.59 -6.99
N LYS A 46 12.27 3.19 -5.99
CA LYS A 46 13.71 3.03 -5.77
C LYS A 46 14.07 2.34 -4.46
N ALA A 47 13.09 1.97 -3.64
CA ALA A 47 13.30 1.66 -2.23
C ALA A 47 13.01 0.20 -1.86
N ALA A 48 11.78 -0.26 -2.13
CA ALA A 48 11.31 -1.56 -1.67
C ALA A 48 11.91 -2.72 -2.46
N THR A 49 12.01 -2.58 -3.79
CA THR A 49 12.69 -3.56 -4.67
C THR A 49 14.17 -3.70 -4.32
N PHE A 50 14.81 -2.57 -4.00
CA PHE A 50 16.22 -2.52 -3.68
C PHE A 50 16.52 -3.10 -2.28
N ARG A 51 15.70 -2.86 -1.25
CA ARG A 51 15.87 -3.54 0.06
C ARG A 51 15.52 -5.03 0.03
N ALA A 52 14.48 -5.43 -0.69
CA ALA A 52 14.20 -6.85 -0.93
C ALA A 52 15.35 -7.55 -1.69
N ALA A 53 16.14 -6.78 -2.46
CA ALA A 53 17.37 -7.20 -3.13
C ALA A 53 18.68 -6.87 -2.35
N GLY A 54 18.60 -6.40 -1.09
CA GLY A 54 19.75 -6.16 -0.22
C GLY A 54 20.54 -4.85 -0.42
N LEU A 55 19.99 -3.85 -1.11
CA LEU A 55 20.67 -2.59 -1.44
C LEU A 55 20.27 -1.44 -0.46
N PRO A 56 21.23 -0.60 -0.01
CA PRO A 56 21.01 0.49 0.94
C PRO A 56 20.50 1.78 0.25
N ILE A 57 19.56 2.51 0.87
CA ILE A 57 18.79 3.57 0.19
C ILE A 57 18.38 4.69 1.17
N PRO A 58 18.45 5.99 0.78
CA PRO A 58 18.42 7.13 1.71
C PRO A 58 17.01 7.64 2.12
N ASP A 59 17.02 8.59 3.06
CA ASP A 59 15.98 9.08 4.01
C ASP A 59 14.54 9.33 3.51
N ALA A 60 14.30 9.73 2.25
CA ALA A 60 12.92 9.90 1.74
C ALA A 60 12.12 8.58 1.70
N THR A 61 12.84 7.46 1.74
CA THR A 61 12.33 6.09 1.74
C THR A 61 11.76 5.65 3.10
N GLU A 62 12.24 6.23 4.19
CA GLU A 62 11.97 5.71 5.54
C GLU A 62 10.54 5.99 6.00
N THR A 63 10.04 7.21 5.74
CA THR A 63 8.65 7.60 6.04
C THR A 63 7.64 6.73 5.30
N ASP A 64 7.94 6.40 4.04
CA ASP A 64 7.09 5.56 3.21
C ASP A 64 7.08 4.10 3.70
N LEU A 65 8.26 3.56 4.05
CA LEU A 65 8.34 2.22 4.65
C LEU A 65 7.68 2.14 6.02
N ALA A 66 7.80 3.18 6.87
CA ALA A 66 7.13 3.22 8.16
C ALA A 66 5.59 3.25 8.01
N ARG A 67 5.08 3.95 6.99
CA ARG A 67 3.66 3.94 6.64
C ARG A 67 3.22 2.54 6.19
N LEU A 68 4.00 1.89 5.31
CA LEU A 68 3.70 0.53 4.86
C LEU A 68 3.74 -0.48 6.02
N ASP A 69 4.72 -0.40 6.91
CA ASP A 69 4.84 -1.27 8.08
C ASP A 69 3.62 -1.13 9.01
N ARG A 70 3.19 0.10 9.30
CA ARG A 70 1.96 0.37 10.06
C ARG A 70 0.73 -0.22 9.39
N LEU A 71 0.62 -0.10 8.07
CA LEU A 71 -0.49 -0.68 7.30
C LEU A 71 -0.48 -2.22 7.36
N LEU A 72 0.68 -2.85 7.21
CA LEU A 72 0.82 -4.30 7.31
C LEU A 72 0.49 -4.82 8.71
N GLN A 73 0.98 -4.16 9.76
CA GLN A 73 0.70 -4.52 11.14
C GLN A 73 -0.77 -4.35 11.51
N SER A 74 -1.40 -3.26 11.07
CA SER A 74 -2.81 -2.97 11.40
C SER A 74 -3.81 -3.82 10.61
N THR A 75 -3.49 -4.19 9.37
CA THR A 75 -4.38 -5.02 8.53
C THR A 75 -4.13 -6.51 8.65
N ILE A 76 -2.93 -6.92 9.08
CA ILE A 76 -2.47 -8.31 9.09
C ILE A 76 -2.62 -8.94 7.69
N ALA A 77 -2.32 -8.16 6.66
CA ALA A 77 -2.41 -8.59 5.28
C ALA A 77 -1.48 -9.78 5.01
N ARG A 78 -1.98 -10.78 4.27
CA ARG A 78 -1.18 -11.92 3.80
C ARG A 78 -0.66 -11.72 2.38
N ARG A 79 -1.21 -10.73 1.67
CA ARG A 79 -0.85 -10.37 0.30
C ARG A 79 -0.79 -8.86 0.19
N LEU A 80 0.28 -8.36 -0.41
CA LEU A 80 0.43 -6.95 -0.82
C LEU A 80 0.39 -6.91 -2.35
N ILE A 81 -0.47 -6.06 -2.91
CA ILE A 81 -0.55 -5.81 -4.35
C ILE A 81 -0.22 -4.34 -4.59
N VAL A 82 0.76 -4.08 -5.46
CA VAL A 82 1.13 -2.72 -5.86
C VAL A 82 0.55 -2.42 -7.24
N LEU A 83 -0.37 -1.46 -7.30
CA LEU A 83 -1.15 -1.11 -8.49
C LEU A 83 -0.42 -0.06 -9.36
N GLY A 84 0.80 -0.38 -9.81
CA GLY A 84 1.52 0.39 -10.84
C GLY A 84 2.66 1.29 -10.37
N ASP A 85 3.50 1.63 -11.35
CA ASP A 85 4.74 2.43 -11.40
C ASP A 85 5.81 2.21 -10.32
N LEU A 86 6.05 0.93 -10.00
CA LEU A 86 7.19 0.50 -9.19
C LEU A 86 8.57 0.90 -9.76
N LEU A 87 8.67 1.43 -10.98
CA LEU A 87 9.94 1.85 -11.60
C LEU A 87 9.69 3.04 -12.55
N HIS A 88 9.83 4.26 -12.04
CA HIS A 88 9.97 5.45 -12.87
C HIS A 88 11.33 5.43 -13.61
N ASN A 89 11.46 4.59 -14.64
CA ASN A 89 12.57 4.69 -15.58
C ASN A 89 12.30 5.90 -16.49
N LYS A 90 12.90 7.05 -16.17
CA LYS A 90 13.22 8.03 -17.21
C LYS A 90 14.20 7.37 -18.18
N ARG A 91 13.69 6.90 -19.33
CA ARG A 91 14.30 6.99 -20.68
C ARG A 91 13.52 6.12 -21.68
N GLY A 92 12.59 6.75 -22.39
CA GLY A 92 12.38 6.46 -23.81
C GLY A 92 13.27 7.43 -24.60
N ILE A 93 13.90 6.91 -25.65
CA ILE A 93 15.03 7.46 -26.40
C ILE A 93 14.56 8.52 -27.42
N THR A 94 15.46 9.45 -27.73
CA THR A 94 15.55 10.39 -28.86
C THR A 94 14.60 10.16 -30.04
N GLU A 95 13.84 11.18 -30.41
CA GLU A 95 13.91 11.87 -31.72
C GLU A 95 13.75 13.38 -31.50
#